data_AF-A0A0W0V715-F1
#
_entry.id   AF-A0A0W0V715-F1
#
_cell.length_a   1.000
_cell.length_b   1.000
_cell.length_c   1.000
_cell.angle_alpha   90.00
_cell.angle_beta   90.00
_cell.angle_gamma   90.00
#
_symmetry.space_group_name_H-M   'P 1'
#
loop_
_entity.id
_entity.type
_entity.pdbx_description
1 polymer ?
#
loop_
_entity_poly.entity_id
_entity_poly.type
_entity_poly.pdbx_seq_one_letter_code
_entity_poly.pdbx_strand_id
1 'polypeptide(L)' 'MTTREIVATFKEMYDADVSPTLISKVTDAVIERVIEWQSRPLEAVYPIVYLDCIVVKIRQDKQVINKSIY' A
#
# COMPACT_ATOMS: atom_id res chain seq x y z
N MET A 1 -4.89 -4.74 10.22
CA MET A 1 -4.04 -3.64 10.70
C MET A 1 -4.41 -2.34 10.00
N THR A 2 -5.32 -1.59 10.60
CA THR A 2 -5.72 -0.25 10.15
C THR A 2 -4.79 0.81 10.74
N THR A 3 -4.78 2.03 10.20
CA THR A 3 -3.98 3.14 10.76
C THR A 3 -4.35 3.44 12.21
N ARG A 4 -5.61 3.19 12.62
CA ARG A 4 -6.07 3.33 14.01
C ARG A 4 -5.55 2.22 14.91
N GLU A 5 -5.51 0.99 14.40
CA GLU A 5 -4.92 -0.15 15.13
C GLU A 5 -3.43 0.09 15.39
N ILE A 6 -2.70 0.63 14.40
CA ILE A 6 -1.27 0.98 14.56
C ILE A 6 -1.08 2.02 15.68
N VAL A 7 -1.94 3.03 15.73
CA VAL A 7 -1.90 4.05 16.80
C VAL A 7 -2.13 3.42 18.17
N ALA A 8 -3.11 2.52 18.30
CA ALA A 8 -3.38 1.83 19.56
C ALA A 8 -2.18 0.98 20.01
N THR A 9 -1.59 0.21 19.09
CA THR A 9 -0.38 -0.59 19.38
C THR A 9 0.81 0.28 19.78
N PHE A 10 1.01 1.42 19.11
CA PHE A 10 2.08 2.37 19.48
C PHE A 10 1.90 2.94 20.87
N LYS A 11 0.65 3.26 21.24
CA LYS A 11 0.33 3.77 22.57
C LYS A 11 0.57 2.72 23.65
N GLU A 12 0.18 1.46 23.41
CA GLU A 12 0.38 0.36 24.36
C GLU A 12 1.85 0.00 24.56
N MET A 13 2.64 -0.03 23.48
CA MET A 13 4.04 -0.48 23.55
C MET A 13 5.01 0.64 23.96
N TYR A 14 4.76 1.88 23.56
CA TYR A 14 5.73 2.98 23.66
C TYR A 14 5.19 4.21 24.41
N ASP A 15 3.95 4.19 24.90
CA ASP A 15 3.22 5.32 25.51
C ASP A 15 3.20 6.60 24.64
N ALA A 16 3.51 6.46 23.35
CA ALA A 16 3.61 7.57 22.40
C ALA A 16 2.27 7.81 21.71
N ASP A 17 1.77 9.05 21.79
CA ASP A 17 0.58 9.47 21.04
C ASP A 17 0.95 9.90 19.61
N VAL A 18 0.60 9.05 18.66
CA VAL A 18 0.79 9.29 17.21
C VAL A 18 -0.56 9.40 16.51
N SER A 19 -0.68 10.34 15.56
CA SER A 19 -1.92 10.49 14.81
C SER A 19 -2.01 9.48 13.65
N PRO A 20 -3.22 9.02 13.26
CA PRO A 20 -3.39 8.18 12.07
C PRO A 20 -2.87 8.85 10.78
N THR A 21 -2.92 10.19 10.74
CA THR A 21 -2.37 11.00 9.64
C THR A 21 -0.85 10.91 9.58
N LEU A 22 -0.17 10.90 10.72
CA LEU A 22 1.29 10.72 10.78
C LEU A 22 1.67 9.33 10.26
N ILE A 23 0.96 8.29 10.67
CA ILE A 23 1.17 6.92 10.17
C ILE A 23 1.00 6.89 8.64
N SER A 24 -0.02 7.55 8.11
CA SER A 24 -0.25 7.63 6.65
C SER A 24 0.92 8.32 5.92
N LYS A 25 1.43 9.44 6.46
CA LYS A 25 2.60 10.12 5.89
C LYS A 25 3.87 9.27 5.93
N VAL A 26 4.07 8.49 6.99
CA VAL A 26 5.19 7.56 7.10
C VAL A 26 5.08 6.46 6.04
N THR A 27 3.88 5.93 5.78
CA THR A 27 3.68 4.94 4.71
C THR A 27 3.89 5.53 3.31
N ASP A 28 3.56 6.82 3.11
CA ASP A 28 3.80 7.50 1.83
C ASP A 28 5.29 7.62 1.50
N ALA A 29 6.17 7.63 2.51
CA ALA A 29 7.63 7.67 2.28
C ALA A 29 8.18 6.43 1.55
N VAL A 30 7.42 5.33 1.48
CA VAL A 30 7.82 4.11 0.77
C VAL A 30 7.48 4.17 -0.73
N ILE A 31 6.67 5.15 -1.17
CA ILE A 31 6.20 5.25 -2.57
C ILE A 31 7.38 5.34 -3.56
N GLU A 32 8.44 6.08 -3.23
CA GLU A 32 9.63 6.17 -4.09
C GLU A 32 10.27 4.80 -4.32
N ARG A 33 10.36 3.97 -3.26
CA ARG A 33 10.88 2.60 -3.37
C ARG A 33 9.96 1.68 -4.16
N VAL A 34 8.65 1.89 -4.09
CA VAL A 34 7.68 1.14 -4.91
C VAL A 34 7.91 1.44 -6.40
N ILE A 35 8.13 2.70 -6.76
CA ILE A 35 8.41 3.12 -8.14
C ILE A 35 9.72 2.49 -8.63
N GLU A 36 10.77 2.55 -7.82
CA GLU A 36 12.06 1.93 -8.14
C GLU A 36 11.90 0.42 -8.38
N TRP A 37 11.18 -0.27 -7.48
CA TRP A 37 10.93 -1.69 -7.60
C TRP A 37 10.12 -2.07 -8.85
N GLN A 38 9.15 -1.24 -9.24
CA GLN A 38 8.40 -1.43 -10.49
C GLN A 38 9.26 -1.27 -11.75
N SER A 39 10.29 -0.42 -11.68
CA SER A 39 11.21 -0.14 -12.80
C SER A 39 12.38 -1.11 -12.92
N ARG A 40 12.47 -2.13 -12.04
CA ARG A 40 13.60 -3.06 -12.02
C ARG A 40 13.72 -3.82 -13.35
N PRO A 41 14.96 -4.09 -13.82
CA PRO A 41 15.16 -4.91 -15.00
C PRO A 41 14.66 -6.33 -14.75
N LEU A 42 13.98 -6.90 -15.76
CA LEU A 42 13.55 -8.28 -15.77
C LEU A 42 14.55 -9.15 -16.55
N GLU A 43 14.51 -10.45 -16.33
CA GLU A 43 15.31 -11.39 -17.12
C GLU A 43 14.81 -11.45 -18.57
N ALA A 44 15.70 -11.84 -19.49
CA ALA A 44 15.38 -11.86 -20.91
C ALA A 44 14.32 -12.92 -21.30
N VAL A 45 14.13 -13.95 -20.48
CA VAL A 45 13.27 -15.10 -20.83
C VAL A 45 12.43 -15.53 -19.63
N TYR A 46 11.11 -15.51 -19.79
CA TYR A 46 10.13 -16.12 -18.89
C TYR A 46 9.26 -17.10 -19.70
N PRO A 47 9.55 -18.41 -19.68
CA PRO A 47 8.84 -19.40 -20.52
C PRO A 47 7.34 -19.50 -20.20
N ILE A 48 6.94 -19.18 -18.97
CA ILE A 48 5.56 -19.16 -18.51
C ILE A 48 5.37 -17.90 -17.66
N VAL A 49 4.31 -17.15 -17.94
CA VAL A 49 3.90 -15.97 -17.16
C VAL A 49 2.43 -16.13 -16.79
N TYR A 50 2.12 -15.97 -15.52
CA TYR A 50 0.75 -15.91 -15.02
C TYR A 50 0.36 -14.45 -14.78
N LEU A 51 -0.82 -14.08 -15.25
CA LEU A 51 -1.43 -12.80 -14.96
C LEU A 51 -2.55 -13.03 -13.98
N ASP A 52 -2.58 -12.24 -12.92
CA ASP A 52 -3.65 -12.23 -11.94
C ASP A 52 -4.19 -10.80 -11.78
N CYS A 53 -5.41 -10.70 -11.29
CA CYS A 53 -6.06 -9.43 -11.02
C CYS A 53 -6.90 -9.56 -9.75
N ILE A 54 -6.73 -8.61 -8.84
CA ILE A 54 -7.54 -8.50 -7.64
C ILE A 54 -8.51 -7.33 -7.80
N VAL A 55 -9.80 -7.59 -7.58
CA VAL A 55 -10.83 -6.55 -7.62
C VAL A 55 -10.98 -5.93 -6.24
N VAL A 56 -10.70 -4.63 -6.15
CA VAL A 56 -10.85 -3.86 -4.90
C VAL A 56 -11.79 -2.68 -5.09
N LYS A 57 -12.51 -2.32 -4.01
CA LYS A 57 -13.33 -1.11 -3.99
C LYS A 57 -12.44 0.10 -3.74
N ILE A 58 -12.38 1.00 -4.71
CA ILE A 58 -11.64 2.25 -4.57
C ILE A 58 -12.56 3.45 -4.73
N ARG A 59 -12.18 4.57 -4.11
CA ARG A 59 -12.83 5.85 -4.34
C ARG A 59 -12.14 6.56 -5.49
N GLN A 60 -12.83 6.72 -6.61
CA GLN A 60 -12.36 7.44 -7.78
C GLN A 60 -13.45 8.44 -8.19
N ASP A 61 -13.07 9.68 -8.48
CA ASP A 61 -14.00 10.74 -8.90
C ASP A 61 -15.21 10.91 -7.95
N LYS A 62 -14.95 10.81 -6.64
CA LYS A 62 -15.91 10.84 -5.52
C LYS A 62 -16.88 9.66 -5.45
N GLN A 63 -16.84 8.72 -6.38
CA GLN A 63 -17.65 7.51 -6.38
C GLN A 63 -16.84 6.29 -5.92
N VAL A 64 -17.50 5.30 -5.35
CA VAL A 64 -16.86 4.01 -5.00
C VAL A 64 -17.11 3.04 -6.13
N ILE A 65 -16.04 2.60 -6.79
CA ILE A 65 -16.10 1.66 -7.91
C ILE A 65 -15.31 0.41 -7.58
N ASN A 66 -15.73 -0.71 -8.17
CA ASN A 66 -14.90 -1.92 -8.20
C ASN A 66 -13.84 -1.73 -9.30
N LYS A 67 -12.57 -1.74 -8.93
CA LYS A 67 -11.45 -1.63 -9.87
C LYS A 67 -10.57 -2.88 -9.81
N SER A 68 -10.27 -3.40 -10.99
CA SER A 68 -9.28 -4.42 -11.23
C SER A 68 -7.87 -3.83 -11.09
N ILE A 69 -7.07 -4.35 -10.15
CA ILE A 69 -5.65 -4.00 -10.00
C ILE A 69 -4.83 -5.19 -10.48
N TYR A 70 -3.83 -4.91 -11.32
CA TYR A 70 -2.87 -5.83 -11.91
C TYR A 70 -1.47 -5.19 -11.90
#